data_AF-A0A6N9BCB0-F1
#
_entry.id   AF-A0A6N9BCB0-F1
#
_cell.length_a   1.000
_cell.length_b   1.000
_cell.length_c   1.000
_cell.angle_alpha   90.00
_cell.angle_beta   90.00
_cell.angle_gamma   90.00
#
_symmetry.space_group_name_H-M   'P 1'
#
loop_
_entity.id
_entity.type
_entity.pdbx_description
1 polymer ?
#
loop_
_entity_poly.entity_id
_entity_poly.type
_entity_poly.pdbx_seq_one_letter_code
_entity_poly.pdbx_strand_id
1 'polypeptide(L)'
;MAGLSRAFRRGGLSAQPREPHPSGGTLLQPQALGAPLPSGSGESCGGPPFSAAWAGRRDAPSSPSRTAGSLAAMQDRTTVPASRFRLRGSLTGICRAGRRVLLPALLPLCLAAAPAIAEDRPDTPENRVAAAKTYLKLVPVERMADRVAGNVLLLIPEEKRELFRQGVSEGLAAADIENVMVKIVAKHFTAAEIEAMTVFYGSAEGQAIERKLKGYMADISLHVIPIIQRSVTEVMEKHFE
;
A
#
# COMPACT_ATOMS: atom_id res chain seq x y z
N MET A 1 -73.96 -20.07 -10.01
CA MET A 1 -74.46 -19.49 -11.28
C MET A 1 -73.54 -18.36 -11.69
N ALA A 2 -73.13 -18.36 -12.97
CA ALA A 2 -72.57 -17.27 -13.80
C ALA A 2 -71.67 -16.23 -13.09
N GLY A 3 -70.39 -16.07 -13.41
CA GLY A 3 -69.80 -15.99 -14.74
C GLY A 3 -69.28 -14.56 -14.92
N LEU A 4 -67.96 -14.38 -14.98
CA LEU A 4 -67.36 -13.13 -15.45
C LEU A 4 -65.98 -13.38 -16.06
N SER A 5 -65.87 -12.84 -17.27
CA SER A 5 -64.92 -13.19 -18.30
C SER A 5 -63.51 -12.65 -18.07
N ARG A 6 -62.54 -13.42 -18.59
CA ARG A 6 -61.20 -12.97 -18.96
C ARG A 6 -61.28 -11.80 -19.95
N ALA A 7 -60.40 -10.82 -19.80
CA ALA A 7 -59.53 -10.29 -20.87
C ALA A 7 -58.83 -9.00 -20.42
N PHE A 8 -57.54 -9.06 -20.09
CA PHE A 8 -56.65 -7.89 -20.11
C PHE A 8 -55.21 -8.38 -19.98
N ARG A 9 -54.18 -7.87 -20.65
CA ARG A 9 -53.97 -7.22 -21.95
C ARG A 9 -52.44 -7.28 -22.09
N ARG A 10 -51.93 -7.78 -23.22
CA ARG A 10 -50.50 -7.71 -23.54
C ARG A 10 -50.08 -6.24 -23.62
N GLY A 11 -49.09 -5.84 -22.82
CA GLY A 11 -48.23 -4.67 -23.06
C GLY A 11 -46.81 -5.16 -22.77
N GLY A 12 -45.79 -4.93 -23.57
CA GLY A 12 -45.58 -3.96 -24.62
C GLY A 12 -44.09 -3.68 -24.55
N LEU A 13 -43.31 -4.26 -25.47
CA LEU A 13 -41.87 -4.03 -25.59
C LEU A 13 -41.63 -2.55 -25.84
N SER A 14 -41.11 -1.83 -24.85
CA SER A 14 -40.61 -0.47 -25.02
C SER A 14 -39.34 -0.51 -25.87
N ALA A 15 -39.48 -0.17 -27.15
CA ALA A 15 -38.37 0.24 -28.00
C ALA A 15 -37.82 1.56 -27.47
N GLN A 16 -36.53 1.61 -27.13
CA GLN A 16 -35.84 2.86 -26.85
C GLN A 16 -35.64 3.67 -28.14
N PRO A 17 -35.80 5.01 -28.11
CA PRO A 17 -35.47 5.86 -29.25
C PRO A 17 -33.95 5.89 -29.46
N ARG A 18 -33.51 5.65 -30.71
CA ARG A 18 -32.14 5.95 -31.13
C ARG A 18 -31.98 7.45 -31.26
N GLU A 19 -31.14 8.02 -30.42
CA GLU A 19 -30.63 9.39 -30.55
C GLU A 19 -29.89 9.56 -31.91
N PRO A 20 -30.12 10.66 -32.65
CA PRO A 20 -29.40 10.94 -33.88
C PRO A 20 -27.99 11.46 -33.59
N HIS A 21 -26.98 10.80 -34.17
CA HIS A 21 -25.61 11.31 -34.24
C HIS A 21 -25.55 12.63 -35.04
N PRO A 22 -25.02 13.73 -34.49
CA PRO A 22 -24.66 14.89 -35.28
C PRO A 22 -23.31 14.65 -35.98
N SER A 23 -23.38 14.27 -37.24
CA SER A 23 -22.28 14.40 -38.20
C SER A 23 -22.28 15.83 -38.74
N GLY A 24 -21.24 16.63 -38.47
CA GLY A 24 -21.03 17.89 -39.20
C GLY A 24 -20.22 18.95 -38.46
N GLY A 25 -18.91 18.98 -38.75
CA GLY A 25 -18.13 20.19 -38.99
C GLY A 25 -17.94 21.20 -37.86
N THR A 26 -16.70 21.33 -37.38
CA THR A 26 -15.93 22.59 -37.47
C THR A 26 -14.46 22.28 -37.16
N LEU A 27 -13.63 22.44 -38.19
CA LEU A 27 -12.18 22.54 -38.09
C LEU A 27 -11.83 23.76 -37.24
N LEU A 28 -11.38 23.56 -36.01
CA LEU A 28 -10.69 24.60 -35.26
C LEU A 28 -9.23 24.64 -35.73
N GLN A 29 -8.91 25.71 -36.45
CA GLN A 29 -7.54 26.16 -36.69
C GLN A 29 -6.79 26.38 -35.37
N PRO A 30 -5.47 26.19 -35.35
CA PRO A 30 -4.62 26.51 -34.21
C PRO A 30 -4.46 28.03 -34.10
N GLN A 31 -5.06 28.64 -33.10
CA GLN A 31 -4.69 30.01 -32.73
C GLN A 31 -3.37 29.99 -31.99
N ALA A 32 -2.37 30.58 -32.64
CA ALA A 32 -1.12 31.00 -32.05
C ALA A 32 -1.39 31.94 -30.86
N LEU A 33 -1.02 31.48 -29.66
CA LEU A 33 -0.81 32.36 -28.50
C LEU A 33 0.67 32.30 -28.16
N GLY A 34 1.46 33.02 -28.96
CA GLY A 34 2.73 33.56 -28.51
C GLY A 34 2.45 34.66 -27.49
N ALA A 35 2.57 34.33 -26.21
CA ALA A 35 2.79 35.31 -25.17
C ALA A 35 4.29 35.37 -24.87
N PRO A 36 4.95 36.53 -24.92
CA PRO A 36 6.34 36.66 -24.53
C PRO A 36 6.49 36.39 -23.03
N LEU A 37 7.44 35.52 -22.68
CA LEU A 37 7.88 35.34 -21.30
C LEU A 37 8.39 36.69 -20.77
N PRO A 38 7.97 37.13 -19.57
CA PRO A 38 8.55 38.30 -18.95
C PRO A 38 10.02 37.99 -18.62
N SER A 39 10.92 38.71 -19.28
CA SER A 39 12.30 38.89 -18.87
C SER A 39 12.33 39.65 -17.55
N GLY A 40 12.13 38.93 -16.45
CA GLY A 40 12.29 39.42 -15.08
C GLY A 40 13.76 39.40 -14.71
N SER A 41 14.40 40.55 -14.89
CA SER A 41 15.68 40.93 -14.30
C SER A 41 15.69 40.72 -12.78
N GLY A 42 16.86 40.35 -12.27
CA GLY A 42 17.08 39.86 -10.91
C GLY A 42 16.54 40.72 -9.77
N GLU A 43 16.04 40.01 -8.77
CA GLU A 43 16.24 40.40 -7.38
C GLU A 43 16.75 39.20 -6.60
N SER A 44 18.00 39.36 -6.18
CA SER A 44 18.77 38.49 -5.30
C SER A 44 18.11 38.42 -3.92
N CYS A 45 17.28 37.40 -3.67
CA CYS A 45 16.96 36.99 -2.31
C CYS A 45 18.09 36.07 -1.81
N GLY A 46 19.00 36.66 -1.04
CA GLY A 46 20.08 35.95 -0.36
C GLY A 46 19.53 34.92 0.63
N GLY A 47 19.57 33.65 0.24
CA GLY A 47 19.59 32.52 1.15
C GLY A 47 21.02 32.24 1.61
N PRO A 48 21.25 31.81 2.86
CA PRO A 48 22.59 31.52 3.35
C PRO A 48 23.24 30.37 2.57
N PRO A 49 24.57 30.39 2.38
CA PRO A 49 25.27 29.34 1.66
C PRO A 49 25.18 28.02 2.44
N PHE A 50 24.51 27.02 1.86
CA PHE A 50 24.67 25.63 2.23
C PHE A 50 26.00 25.13 1.66
N SER A 51 27.11 25.58 2.25
CA SER A 51 28.39 24.90 2.08
C SER A 51 29.27 25.09 3.32
N ALA A 52 30.05 24.05 3.60
CA ALA A 52 31.15 23.99 4.57
C ALA A 52 30.79 23.78 6.06
N ALA A 53 30.31 22.59 6.42
CA ALA A 53 30.52 22.04 7.77
C ALA A 53 30.52 20.50 7.82
N TRP A 54 31.23 19.82 6.91
CA TRP A 54 31.59 18.39 7.06
C TRP A 54 33.08 18.16 6.72
N ALA A 55 33.93 19.13 7.04
CA ALA A 55 35.38 18.98 7.08
C ALA A 55 35.83 18.88 8.54
N GLY A 56 36.28 17.69 8.96
CA GLY A 56 37.05 17.56 10.20
C GLY A 56 36.54 16.55 11.22
N ARG A 57 36.57 15.25 10.89
CA ARG A 57 36.93 14.22 11.88
C ARG A 57 37.62 13.05 11.19
N ARG A 58 38.88 13.29 10.82
CA ARG A 58 39.87 12.22 10.63
C ARG A 58 40.30 11.79 12.03
N ASP A 59 39.97 10.56 12.38
CA ASP A 59 40.76 9.69 13.26
C ASP A 59 40.21 8.27 13.08
N ALA A 60 40.73 7.60 12.05
CA ALA A 60 40.64 6.16 11.92
C ALA A 60 41.82 5.54 12.69
N PRO A 61 41.62 4.54 13.55
CA PRO A 61 42.72 3.66 13.93
C PRO A 61 43.09 2.77 12.74
N SER A 62 44.37 2.81 12.41
CA SER A 62 45.05 2.05 11.36
C SER A 62 44.74 0.55 11.39
N SER A 63 44.24 0.03 10.27
CA SER A 63 44.24 -1.39 9.94
C SER A 63 45.68 -1.90 9.76
N PRO A 64 46.10 -2.98 10.43
CA PRO A 64 47.32 -3.67 10.07
C PRO A 64 47.10 -4.49 8.78
N SER A 65 48.02 -4.29 7.84
CA SER A 65 48.24 -5.12 6.65
C SER A 65 48.23 -6.61 6.98
N ARG A 66 47.25 -7.36 6.44
CA ARG A 66 47.33 -8.82 6.33
C ARG A 66 47.59 -9.20 4.88
N THR A 67 48.86 -9.49 4.66
CA THR A 67 49.43 -10.50 3.76
C THR A 67 48.42 -11.44 3.11
N ALA A 68 48.55 -11.55 1.79
CA ALA A 68 48.11 -12.67 0.98
C ALA A 68 48.42 -14.00 1.68
N GLY A 69 47.38 -14.78 1.94
CA GLY A 69 47.51 -16.07 2.59
C GLY A 69 46.19 -16.84 2.56
N SER A 70 46.18 -17.88 1.73
CA SER A 70 45.34 -19.08 1.87
C SER A 70 43.85 -18.96 1.61
N LEU A 71 43.49 -19.17 0.35
CA LEU A 71 42.16 -19.44 -0.16
C LEU A 71 41.83 -20.93 0.06
N ALA A 72 41.83 -21.39 1.32
CA ALA A 72 41.55 -22.79 1.67
C ALA A 72 41.26 -22.98 3.18
N ALA A 73 40.29 -22.26 3.76
CA ALA A 73 39.69 -22.62 5.06
C ALA A 73 38.56 -21.63 5.43
N MET A 74 37.39 -21.73 4.81
CA MET A 74 36.20 -21.01 5.32
C MET A 74 34.91 -21.80 5.06
N GLN A 75 35.00 -23.10 5.32
CA GLN A 75 33.86 -24.01 5.49
C GLN A 75 33.93 -24.60 6.90
N ASP A 76 33.86 -23.75 7.92
CA ASP A 76 33.49 -24.22 9.26
C ASP A 76 33.25 -23.02 10.17
N ARG A 77 32.01 -22.82 10.62
CA ARG A 77 31.61 -22.06 11.83
C ARG A 77 30.13 -21.66 11.75
N THR A 78 29.28 -22.66 11.90
CA THR A 78 28.00 -22.52 12.61
C THR A 78 27.89 -23.65 13.64
N THR A 79 28.90 -23.74 14.50
CA THR A 79 28.80 -24.53 15.74
C THR A 79 27.86 -23.79 16.68
N VAL A 80 26.60 -24.21 16.66
CA VAL A 80 25.60 -23.91 17.69
C VAL A 80 26.18 -24.35 19.04
N PRO A 81 26.24 -23.48 20.07
CA PRO A 81 26.65 -23.90 21.40
C PRO A 81 25.62 -24.90 21.93
N ALA A 82 26.00 -26.18 21.92
CA ALA A 82 25.28 -27.25 22.55
C ALA A 82 25.24 -27.01 24.08
N SER A 83 24.15 -26.40 24.54
CA SER A 83 23.79 -26.37 25.95
C SER A 83 23.48 -27.79 26.39
N ARG A 84 24.50 -28.42 27.01
CA ARG A 84 24.41 -29.71 27.66
C ARG A 84 23.53 -29.60 28.90
N PHE A 85 22.22 -29.70 28.72
CA PHE A 85 21.30 -30.00 29.81
C PHE A 85 21.51 -31.45 30.24
N ARG A 86 22.28 -31.67 31.31
CA ARG A 86 22.37 -32.97 31.99
C ARG A 86 21.07 -33.22 32.73
N LEU A 87 20.11 -33.87 32.08
CA LEU A 87 19.08 -34.64 32.78
C LEU A 87 19.61 -36.07 32.96
N ARG A 88 20.45 -36.26 33.98
CA ARG A 88 20.82 -37.58 34.49
C ARG A 88 19.77 -37.97 35.54
N GLY A 89 18.57 -38.28 35.06
CA GLY A 89 17.47 -38.83 35.84
C GLY A 89 17.19 -40.25 35.39
N SER A 90 17.43 -41.19 36.29
CA SER A 90 17.21 -42.63 36.14
C SER A 90 15.76 -42.94 35.73
N LEU A 91 15.57 -43.59 34.57
CA LEU A 91 14.35 -44.30 34.21
C LEU A 91 14.72 -45.64 33.56
N THR A 92 15.55 -46.43 34.25
CA THR A 92 15.58 -47.88 34.03
C THR A 92 14.42 -48.50 34.81
N GLY A 93 13.37 -48.92 34.10
CA GLY A 93 12.39 -49.85 34.65
C GLY A 93 10.92 -49.43 34.52
N ILE A 94 10.44 -49.19 33.30
CA ILE A 94 8.99 -49.31 33.03
C ILE A 94 8.78 -50.18 31.79
N CYS A 95 8.56 -51.46 32.08
CA CYS A 95 7.62 -52.37 31.45
C CYS A 95 7.55 -52.40 29.91
N ARG A 96 8.37 -53.30 29.33
CA ARG A 96 8.05 -54.05 28.11
C ARG A 96 6.78 -54.90 28.31
N ALA A 97 5.62 -54.27 28.43
CA ALA A 97 4.31 -54.95 28.43
C ALA A 97 3.14 -54.05 27.97
N GLY A 98 3.34 -52.74 27.80
CA GLY A 98 2.26 -51.79 27.45
C GLY A 98 2.18 -51.35 25.98
N ARG A 99 3.02 -51.89 25.08
CA ARG A 99 3.15 -51.41 23.68
C ARG A 99 1.94 -51.73 22.78
N ARG A 100 0.95 -52.48 23.27
CA ARG A 100 -0.26 -52.86 22.50
C ARG A 100 -1.55 -52.14 22.91
N VAL A 101 -1.52 -51.30 23.97
CA VAL A 101 -2.73 -50.59 24.46
C VAL A 101 -2.59 -49.06 24.37
N LEU A 102 -1.38 -48.54 24.14
CA LEU A 102 -1.14 -47.08 24.06
C LEU A 102 -1.30 -46.50 22.64
N LEU A 103 -1.47 -47.34 21.61
CA LEU A 103 -1.70 -46.89 20.22
C LEU A 103 -3.17 -46.47 19.92
N PRO A 104 -4.24 -47.11 20.48
CA PRO A 104 -5.62 -46.69 20.18
C PRO A 104 -6.07 -45.43 20.94
N ALA A 105 -5.36 -45.00 21.99
CA ALA A 105 -5.73 -43.80 22.77
C ALA A 105 -5.20 -42.48 22.20
N LEU A 106 -4.22 -42.52 21.28
CA LEU A 106 -3.66 -41.34 20.63
C LEU A 106 -4.34 -40.99 19.29
N LEU A 107 -5.07 -41.94 18.70
CA LEU A 107 -5.82 -41.76 17.45
C LEU A 107 -6.99 -40.74 17.55
N PRO A 108 -7.76 -40.61 18.65
CA PRO A 108 -8.85 -39.63 18.70
C PRO A 108 -8.38 -38.20 18.95
N LEU A 109 -7.15 -37.98 19.43
CA LEU A 109 -6.62 -36.62 19.68
C LEU A 109 -6.17 -35.93 18.37
N CYS A 110 -5.76 -36.69 17.35
CA CYS A 110 -5.44 -36.13 16.03
C CYS A 110 -6.68 -35.79 15.19
N LEU A 111 -7.87 -36.30 15.54
CA LEU A 111 -9.11 -36.05 14.79
C LEU A 111 -9.82 -34.74 15.18
N ALA A 112 -9.38 -34.06 16.26
CA ALA A 112 -9.93 -32.78 16.69
C ALA A 112 -9.22 -31.55 16.09
N ALA A 113 -8.10 -31.75 15.38
CA ALA A 113 -7.45 -30.68 14.60
C ALA A 113 -8.06 -30.61 13.20
N ALA A 114 -9.38 -30.41 13.11
CA ALA A 114 -9.97 -29.99 11.86
C ALA A 114 -9.36 -28.62 11.53
N PRO A 115 -8.71 -28.44 10.35
CA PRO A 115 -8.36 -27.10 9.93
C PRO A 115 -9.68 -26.33 9.89
N ALA A 116 -9.74 -25.21 10.62
CA ALA A 116 -10.78 -24.24 10.41
C ALA A 116 -10.60 -23.74 8.98
N ILE A 117 -11.21 -24.44 8.02
CA ILE A 117 -11.42 -23.94 6.69
C ILE A 117 -12.35 -22.78 6.93
N ALA A 118 -11.78 -21.58 6.95
CA ALA A 118 -12.52 -20.36 6.79
C ALA A 118 -13.35 -20.58 5.53
N GLU A 119 -14.66 -20.74 5.69
CA GLU A 119 -15.55 -20.76 4.54
C GLU A 119 -15.34 -19.43 3.83
N ASP A 120 -14.75 -19.48 2.63
CA ASP A 120 -14.64 -18.32 1.77
C ASP A 120 -16.06 -17.75 1.63
N ARG A 121 -16.26 -16.53 2.15
CA ARG A 121 -17.55 -15.87 2.00
C ARG A 121 -17.87 -15.78 0.50
N PRO A 122 -19.14 -16.02 0.12
CA PRO A 122 -19.53 -15.83 -1.27
C PRO A 122 -19.23 -14.39 -1.69
N ASP A 123 -18.63 -14.24 -2.85
CA ASP A 123 -18.20 -12.93 -3.35
C ASP A 123 -19.38 -12.14 -3.90
N THR A 124 -20.14 -11.51 -3.01
CA THR A 124 -21.28 -10.65 -3.34
C THR A 124 -20.94 -9.16 -3.12
N PRO A 125 -21.60 -8.22 -3.83
CA PRO A 125 -21.38 -6.79 -3.64
C PRO A 125 -21.53 -6.34 -2.18
N GLU A 126 -22.49 -6.91 -1.45
CA GLU A 126 -22.75 -6.61 -0.04
C GLU A 126 -21.58 -7.05 0.84
N ASN A 127 -21.03 -8.24 0.59
CA ASN A 127 -19.89 -8.76 1.33
C ASN A 127 -18.62 -7.96 1.04
N ARG A 128 -18.39 -7.54 -0.21
CA ARG A 128 -17.27 -6.66 -0.57
C ARG A 128 -17.34 -5.32 0.14
N VAL A 129 -18.52 -4.71 0.20
CA VAL A 129 -18.73 -3.44 0.92
C VAL A 129 -18.50 -3.61 2.42
N ALA A 130 -19.00 -4.70 3.02
CA ALA A 130 -18.79 -4.99 4.44
C ALA A 130 -17.30 -5.23 4.78
N ALA A 131 -16.59 -5.99 3.94
CA ALA A 131 -15.16 -6.21 4.06
C ALA A 131 -14.37 -4.89 3.89
N ALA A 132 -14.72 -4.07 2.90
CA ALA A 132 -14.07 -2.78 2.65
C ALA A 132 -14.22 -1.80 3.83
N LYS A 133 -15.40 -1.75 4.45
CA LYS A 133 -15.61 -0.96 5.68
C LYS A 133 -14.74 -1.45 6.82
N THR A 134 -14.54 -2.76 6.95
CA THR A 134 -13.68 -3.33 8.00
C THR A 134 -12.21 -3.00 7.74
N TYR A 135 -11.76 -3.15 6.49
CA TYR A 135 -10.42 -2.78 6.05
C TYR A 135 -10.12 -1.30 6.33
N LEU A 136 -11.03 -0.40 5.94
CA LEU A 136 -10.80 1.04 6.05
C LEU A 136 -10.77 1.56 7.49
N LYS A 137 -11.30 0.82 8.47
CA LYS A 137 -11.09 1.13 9.90
C LYS A 137 -9.63 1.00 10.34
N LEU A 138 -8.83 0.20 9.63
CA LEU A 138 -7.40 0.08 9.90
C LEU A 138 -6.58 1.19 9.23
N VAL A 139 -7.15 1.82 8.19
CA VAL A 139 -6.52 2.91 7.46
C VAL A 139 -6.91 4.24 8.11
N PRO A 140 -5.98 5.08 8.58
CA PRO A 140 -6.32 6.36 9.20
C PRO A 140 -6.72 7.39 8.13
N VAL A 141 -7.96 7.31 7.64
CA VAL A 141 -8.52 8.15 6.56
C VAL A 141 -8.48 9.64 6.96
N GLU A 142 -8.73 9.95 8.23
CA GLU A 142 -8.67 11.31 8.77
C GLU A 142 -7.26 11.88 8.61
N ARG A 143 -6.23 11.11 8.97
CA ARG A 143 -4.83 11.54 8.81
C ARG A 143 -4.42 11.66 7.34
N MET A 144 -5.12 11.02 6.43
CA MET A 144 -4.89 11.17 4.99
C MET A 144 -5.53 12.46 4.49
N ALA A 145 -6.78 12.73 4.88
CA ALA A 145 -7.49 13.97 4.56
C ALA A 145 -6.74 15.20 5.11
N ASP A 146 -6.29 15.15 6.37
CA ASP A 146 -5.52 16.23 7.00
C ASP A 146 -4.21 16.52 6.27
N ARG A 147 -3.52 15.47 5.81
CA ARG A 147 -2.27 15.64 5.05
C ARG A 147 -2.51 16.28 3.69
N VAL A 148 -3.57 15.89 3.00
CA VAL A 148 -3.95 16.50 1.71
C VAL A 148 -4.33 17.97 1.93
N ALA A 149 -5.18 18.26 2.91
CA ALA A 149 -5.57 19.62 3.26
C ALA A 149 -4.36 20.48 3.65
N GLY A 150 -3.43 19.93 4.44
CA GLY A 150 -2.17 20.58 4.81
C GLY A 150 -1.29 20.90 3.62
N ASN A 151 -1.14 19.97 2.67
CA ASN A 151 -0.36 20.21 1.45
C ASN A 151 -0.99 21.29 0.56
N VAL A 152 -2.32 21.32 0.46
CA VAL A 152 -3.03 22.37 -0.30
C VAL A 152 -2.91 23.73 0.39
N LEU A 153 -2.93 23.79 1.72
CA LEU A 153 -2.73 25.02 2.50
C LEU A 153 -1.39 25.70 2.21
N LEU A 154 -0.34 24.94 1.86
CA LEU A 154 0.97 25.49 1.48
C LEU A 154 0.92 26.29 0.17
N LEU A 155 -0.05 26.01 -0.69
CA LEU A 155 -0.26 26.71 -1.96
C LEU A 155 -1.10 27.99 -1.79
N ILE A 156 -1.68 28.21 -0.62
CA ILE A 156 -2.56 29.34 -0.33
C ILE A 156 -1.78 30.45 0.39
N PRO A 157 -1.96 31.73 -0.02
CA PRO A 157 -1.40 32.88 0.70
C PRO A 157 -1.80 32.88 2.18
N GLU A 158 -0.87 33.29 3.04
CA GLU A 158 -1.00 33.14 4.49
C GLU A 158 -2.27 33.78 5.05
N GLU A 159 -2.66 34.93 4.49
CA GLU A 159 -3.83 35.70 4.90
C GLU A 159 -5.15 34.96 4.66
N LYS A 160 -5.16 33.99 3.74
CA LYS A 160 -6.35 33.22 3.34
C LYS A 160 -6.38 31.80 3.90
N ARG A 161 -5.32 31.37 4.58
CA ARG A 161 -5.21 29.98 5.10
C ARG A 161 -6.27 29.66 6.14
N GLU A 162 -6.62 30.60 7.01
CA GLU A 162 -7.63 30.37 8.06
C GLU A 162 -9.04 30.21 7.47
N LEU A 163 -9.42 31.09 6.53
CA LEU A 163 -10.69 30.97 5.81
C LEU A 163 -10.78 29.65 5.03
N PHE A 164 -9.68 29.23 4.40
CA PHE A 164 -9.63 27.95 3.71
C PHE A 164 -9.76 26.77 4.68
N ARG A 165 -9.07 26.81 5.83
CA ARG A 165 -9.15 25.75 6.85
C ARG A 165 -10.60 25.57 7.33
N GLN A 166 -11.29 26.67 7.58
CA GLN A 166 -12.71 26.65 7.97
C GLN A 166 -13.57 26.04 6.86
N GLY A 167 -13.49 26.55 5.63
CA GLY A 167 -14.28 26.04 4.50
C GLY A 167 -13.99 24.58 4.13
N VAL A 168 -12.72 24.14 4.25
CA VAL A 168 -12.34 22.75 4.00
C VAL A 168 -12.84 21.83 5.10
N SER A 169 -12.79 22.24 6.37
CA SER A 169 -13.33 21.45 7.47
C SER A 169 -14.85 21.26 7.38
N GLU A 170 -15.55 22.23 6.81
CA GLU A 170 -17.00 22.17 6.57
C GLU A 170 -17.36 21.32 5.34
N GLY A 171 -16.52 21.34 4.29
CA GLY A 171 -16.78 20.65 3.02
C GLY A 171 -16.19 19.24 2.89
N LEU A 172 -15.08 18.94 3.57
CA LEU A 172 -14.48 17.60 3.59
C LEU A 172 -15.00 16.83 4.80
N ALA A 173 -16.25 16.39 4.75
CA ALA A 173 -16.74 15.41 5.69
C ALA A 173 -15.92 14.12 5.53
N ALA A 174 -15.17 13.72 6.56
CA ALA A 174 -14.37 12.49 6.56
C ALA A 174 -15.23 11.26 6.19
N ALA A 175 -16.51 11.28 6.58
CA ALA A 175 -17.49 10.26 6.22
C ALA A 175 -17.74 10.14 4.70
N ASP A 176 -17.73 11.25 3.96
CA ASP A 176 -17.93 11.22 2.51
C ASP A 176 -16.72 10.64 1.79
N ILE A 177 -15.50 10.98 2.26
CA ILE A 177 -14.25 10.39 1.77
C ILE A 177 -14.24 8.88 2.04
N GLU A 178 -14.57 8.47 3.26
CA GLU A 178 -14.64 7.06 3.64
C GLU A 178 -15.64 6.30 2.75
N ASN A 179 -16.85 6.84 2.54
CA ASN A 179 -17.87 6.23 1.69
C ASN A 179 -17.40 6.06 0.24
N VAL A 180 -16.69 7.03 -0.32
CA VAL A 180 -16.09 6.92 -1.66
C VAL A 180 -15.00 5.85 -1.67
N MET A 181 -14.13 5.82 -0.66
CA MET A 181 -13.08 4.79 -0.54
C MET A 181 -13.67 3.39 -0.43
N VAL A 182 -14.73 3.18 0.36
CA VAL A 182 -15.44 1.90 0.48
C VAL A 182 -15.91 1.44 -0.90
N LYS A 183 -16.55 2.33 -1.66
CA LYS A 183 -17.05 2.01 -3.01
C LYS A 183 -15.91 1.65 -3.98
N ILE A 184 -14.80 2.38 -3.93
CA ILE A 184 -13.63 2.12 -4.78
C ILE A 184 -13.03 0.76 -4.43
N VAL A 185 -12.78 0.47 -3.15
CA VAL A 185 -12.21 -0.81 -2.72
C VAL A 185 -13.13 -1.97 -3.12
N ALA A 186 -14.42 -1.88 -2.82
CA ALA A 186 -15.40 -2.93 -3.16
C ALA A 186 -15.58 -3.13 -4.68
N LYS A 187 -15.28 -2.11 -5.49
CA LYS A 187 -15.32 -2.20 -6.96
C LYS A 187 -14.13 -2.95 -7.53
N HIS A 188 -12.94 -2.78 -6.94
CA HIS A 188 -11.69 -3.29 -7.50
C HIS A 188 -11.24 -4.63 -6.92
N PHE A 189 -11.70 -4.99 -5.71
CA PHE A 189 -11.28 -6.19 -5.01
C PHE A 189 -12.48 -7.08 -4.67
N THR A 190 -12.24 -8.39 -4.63
CA THR A 190 -13.19 -9.39 -4.12
C THR A 190 -13.25 -9.36 -2.59
N ALA A 191 -14.28 -9.96 -1.99
CA ALA A 191 -14.41 -9.99 -0.53
C ALA A 191 -13.21 -10.67 0.14
N ALA A 192 -12.75 -11.80 -0.41
CA ALA A 192 -11.61 -12.56 0.11
C ALA A 192 -10.28 -11.77 0.05
N GLU A 193 -10.03 -11.03 -1.04
CA GLU A 193 -8.84 -10.19 -1.16
C GLU A 193 -8.84 -9.05 -0.13
N ILE A 194 -10.00 -8.41 0.07
CA ILE A 194 -10.13 -7.33 1.06
C ILE A 194 -9.93 -7.86 2.48
N GLU A 195 -10.45 -9.04 2.79
CA GLU A 195 -10.23 -9.71 4.08
C GLU A 195 -8.75 -10.06 4.27
N ALA A 196 -8.08 -10.61 3.25
CA ALA A 196 -6.65 -10.89 3.30
C ALA A 196 -5.82 -9.61 3.52
N MET A 197 -6.17 -8.51 2.85
CA MET A 197 -5.56 -7.20 3.10
C MET A 197 -5.80 -6.75 4.54
N THR A 198 -7.01 -6.91 5.06
CA THR A 198 -7.36 -6.55 6.44
C THR A 198 -6.52 -7.33 7.45
N VAL A 199 -6.35 -8.64 7.25
CA VAL A 199 -5.50 -9.49 8.10
C VAL A 199 -4.03 -9.03 8.03
N PHE A 200 -3.53 -8.78 6.82
CA PHE A 200 -2.16 -8.32 6.64
C PHE A 200 -1.92 -6.99 7.34
N TYR A 201 -2.68 -5.94 7.02
CA TYR A 201 -2.51 -4.61 7.60
C TYR A 201 -2.89 -4.54 9.10
N GLY A 202 -3.71 -5.48 9.58
CA GLY A 202 -4.03 -5.63 11.00
C GLY A 202 -2.94 -6.31 11.83
N SER A 203 -2.04 -7.07 11.19
CA SER A 203 -0.95 -7.79 11.88
C SER A 203 0.18 -6.86 12.35
N ALA A 204 0.91 -7.26 13.39
CA ALA A 204 2.06 -6.51 13.89
C ALA A 204 3.15 -6.36 12.82
N GLU A 205 3.38 -7.42 12.06
CA GLU A 205 4.32 -7.48 10.94
C GLU A 205 3.87 -6.57 9.80
N GLY A 206 2.61 -6.63 9.38
CA GLY A 206 2.09 -5.80 8.29
C GLY A 206 2.17 -4.31 8.61
N GLN A 207 1.84 -3.91 9.84
CA GLN A 207 2.03 -2.51 10.27
C GLN A 207 3.51 -2.12 10.32
N ALA A 208 4.40 -3.01 10.74
CA ALA A 208 5.84 -2.76 10.73
C ALA A 208 6.38 -2.60 9.30
N ILE A 209 5.89 -3.41 8.36
CA ILE A 209 6.19 -3.30 6.93
C ILE A 209 5.67 -1.96 6.40
N GLU A 210 4.42 -1.59 6.67
CA GLU A 210 3.82 -0.33 6.19
C GLU A 210 4.63 0.91 6.64
N ARG A 211 5.10 0.91 7.89
CA ARG A 211 5.97 1.99 8.41
C ARG A 211 7.31 2.06 7.68
N LYS A 212 7.95 0.92 7.42
CA LYS A 212 9.25 0.85 6.73
C LYS A 212 9.13 1.14 5.24
N LEU A 213 8.01 0.76 4.62
CA LEU A 213 7.79 0.89 3.17
C LEU A 213 7.85 2.35 2.73
N LYS A 214 7.35 3.29 3.55
CA LYS A 214 7.40 4.73 3.25
C LYS A 214 8.85 5.26 3.19
N GLY A 215 9.69 4.87 4.16
CA GLY A 215 11.11 5.22 4.15
C GLY A 215 11.86 4.57 3.00
N TYR A 216 11.62 3.27 2.77
CA TYR A 216 12.19 2.54 1.65
C TYR A 216 11.86 3.18 0.29
N MET A 217 10.61 3.58 0.06
CA MET A 217 10.21 4.25 -1.17
C MET A 217 10.83 5.64 -1.30
N ALA A 218 10.97 6.39 -0.20
CA ALA A 218 11.66 7.67 -0.20
C ALA A 218 13.15 7.52 -0.58
N ASP A 219 13.82 6.50 -0.04
CA ASP A 219 15.22 6.18 -0.37
C ASP A 219 15.38 5.80 -1.85
N ILE A 220 14.45 4.99 -2.39
CA ILE A 220 14.41 4.69 -3.83
C ILE A 220 14.27 5.98 -4.63
N SER A 221 13.29 6.83 -4.31
CA SER A 221 13.06 8.08 -5.04
C SER A 221 14.29 8.98 -5.02
N LEU A 222 15.00 9.07 -3.88
CA LEU A 222 16.22 9.90 -3.74
C LEU A 222 17.34 9.45 -4.68
N HIS A 223 17.50 8.15 -4.92
CA HIS A 223 18.59 7.61 -5.72
C HIS A 223 18.23 7.38 -7.18
N VAL A 224 17.00 6.97 -7.47
CA VAL A 224 16.58 6.57 -8.82
C VAL A 224 16.14 7.77 -9.65
N ILE A 225 15.43 8.75 -9.08
CA ILE A 225 14.95 9.91 -9.84
C ILE A 225 16.11 10.69 -10.50
N PRO A 226 17.24 10.99 -9.81
CA PRO A 226 18.36 11.68 -10.45
C PRO A 226 18.99 10.91 -11.61
N ILE A 227 18.98 9.56 -11.52
CA ILE A 227 19.49 8.70 -12.61
C ILE A 227 18.57 8.85 -13.83
N ILE A 228 17.26 8.72 -13.64
CA ILE A 228 16.28 8.89 -14.72
C ILE A 228 16.39 10.29 -15.32
N GLN A 229 16.46 11.34 -14.49
CA GLN A 229 16.58 12.72 -14.95
C GLN A 229 17.83 12.91 -15.81
N ARG A 230 18.99 12.40 -15.35
CA ARG A 230 20.24 12.47 -16.13
C ARG A 230 20.11 11.78 -17.49
N SER A 231 19.58 10.56 -17.52
CA SER A 231 19.42 9.81 -18.78
C SER A 231 18.45 10.52 -19.75
N VAL A 232 17.39 11.14 -19.24
CA VAL A 232 16.47 11.92 -20.08
C VAL A 232 17.17 13.17 -20.64
N THR A 233 17.91 13.92 -19.82
CA THR A 233 18.66 15.10 -20.26
C THR A 233 19.71 14.74 -21.32
N GLU A 234 20.49 13.68 -21.12
CA GLU A 234 21.50 13.21 -22.09
C GLU A 234 20.87 12.86 -23.45
N VAL A 235 19.68 12.25 -23.47
CA VAL A 235 18.96 11.94 -24.71
C VAL A 235 18.46 13.23 -25.37
N MET A 236 17.96 14.20 -24.60
CA MET A 236 17.50 15.48 -25.14
C MET A 236 18.62 16.26 -25.79
N GLU A 237 19.78 16.40 -25.13
CA GLU A 237 20.96 17.09 -25.66
C GLU A 237 21.49 16.43 -26.93
N LYS A 238 21.51 15.09 -26.98
CA LYS A 238 22.10 14.35 -28.12
C LYS A 238 21.23 14.35 -29.38
N HIS A 239 19.91 14.44 -29.24
CA HIS A 239 18.98 14.20 -30.34
C HIS A 239 18.15 15.41 -30.76
N PHE A 240 18.14 16.48 -29.96
CA PHE A 240 17.29 17.66 -30.21
C PHE A 240 18.05 18.99 -30.27
N GLU A 241 19.39 18.97 -30.21
CA GLU A 241 20.28 20.06 -30.62
C GLU A 241 20.99 19.71 -31.95
#